data_AF-A0A965QE43-F1
#
_entry.id   AF-A0A965QE43-F1
#
_cell.length_a   1.000
_cell.length_b   1.000
_cell.length_c   1.000
_cell.angle_alpha   90.00
_cell.angle_beta   90.00
_cell.angle_gamma   90.00
#
_symmetry.space_group_name_H-M   'P 1'
#
loop_
_entity.id
_entity.type
_entity.pdbx_description
1 polymer ?
#
loop_
_entity_poly.entity_id
_entity_poly.type
_entity_poly.pdbx_seq_one_letter_code
_entity_poly.pdbx_strand_id
1 'polypeptide(L)'
;ATSPLVSAAARLLVDRWGKTTVLATDTPGFIVNRIARPFYGESLRMLEEGYGDCATIDWALTELAGFKMGPFALMDFIGNDVNFAVTSSVFEAMFFDPRYKPALTQRRLVEAGLLGRKSGQGYYDHRAGATSPEPTRDPVRGQAIVDRVLAMLINEAADARLWNIASAEDIESAMTKGVNYPKGLLTWGDDIGPQVVLARLEALHAEYGEDRYRPSPFLRRVAAAGGSLLA
;
A
#
# COMPACT_ATOMS: atom_id res chain seq x y z
N ALA A 1 -16.78 -5.60 -22.53
CA ALA A 1 -17.33 -5.13 -21.25
C ALA A 1 -18.27 -6.19 -20.69
N THR A 2 -18.22 -6.47 -19.39
CA THR A 2 -19.11 -7.42 -18.72
C THR A 2 -20.52 -6.83 -18.61
N SER A 3 -21.55 -7.64 -18.85
CA SER A 3 -22.95 -7.20 -18.77
C SER A 3 -23.31 -6.73 -17.35
N PRO A 4 -24.00 -5.58 -17.16
CA PRO A 4 -24.45 -5.11 -15.85
C PRO A 4 -25.32 -6.13 -15.10
N LEU A 5 -26.12 -6.92 -15.82
CA LEU A 5 -26.95 -7.98 -15.24
C LEU A 5 -26.10 -9.11 -14.63
N VAL A 6 -25.00 -9.47 -15.29
CA VAL A 6 -24.09 -10.51 -14.80
C VAL A 6 -23.34 -10.02 -13.57
N SER A 7 -22.84 -8.78 -13.58
CA SER A 7 -22.18 -8.17 -12.43
C SER A 7 -23.11 -8.07 -11.22
N ALA A 8 -24.37 -7.66 -11.44
CA ALA A 8 -25.38 -7.60 -10.37
C ALA A 8 -25.72 -8.98 -9.80
N ALA A 9 -25.91 -9.99 -10.66
CA ALA A 9 -26.19 -11.36 -10.24
C ALA A 9 -25.03 -11.98 -9.46
N ALA A 10 -23.78 -11.76 -9.90
CA ALA A 10 -22.59 -12.21 -9.21
C ALA A 10 -22.46 -11.54 -7.83
N ARG A 11 -22.72 -10.24 -7.73
CA ARG A 11 -22.73 -9.51 -6.45
C ARG A 11 -23.76 -10.09 -5.49
N LEU A 12 -25.00 -10.26 -5.94
CA LEU A 12 -26.06 -10.84 -5.11
C LEU A 12 -25.73 -12.26 -4.61
N LEU A 13 -25.07 -13.07 -5.44
CA LEU A 13 -24.63 -14.40 -5.04
C LEU A 13 -23.60 -14.35 -3.91
N VAL A 14 -22.57 -13.50 -4.04
CA VAL A 14 -21.50 -13.37 -3.05
C VAL A 14 -22.01 -12.72 -1.76
N ASP A 15 -22.90 -11.73 -1.86
CA ASP A 15 -23.56 -11.09 -0.72
C ASP A 15 -24.38 -12.11 0.08
N ARG A 16 -25.07 -13.06 -0.60
CA ARG A 16 -25.81 -14.16 0.05
C ARG A 16 -24.91 -15.15 0.81
N TRP A 17 -23.61 -15.18 0.53
CA TRP A 17 -22.64 -15.96 1.30
C TRP A 17 -22.14 -15.23 2.55
N GLY A 18 -22.71 -14.05 2.87
CA GLY A 18 -22.28 -13.23 4.01
C GLY A 18 -20.92 -12.57 3.79
N LYS A 19 -20.50 -12.41 2.54
CA LYS A 19 -19.27 -11.68 2.17
C LYS A 19 -19.61 -10.23 1.83
N THR A 20 -18.67 -9.32 2.03
CA THR A 20 -18.78 -7.97 1.47
C THR A 20 -18.21 -7.99 0.05
N THR A 21 -19.05 -7.61 -0.92
CA THR A 21 -18.64 -7.51 -2.32
C THR A 21 -18.35 -6.08 -2.72
N VAL A 22 -17.28 -5.86 -3.48
CA VAL A 22 -16.93 -4.60 -4.13
C VAL A 22 -16.87 -4.80 -5.63
N LEU A 23 -17.20 -3.76 -6.42
CA LEU A 23 -17.09 -3.80 -7.87
C LEU A 23 -15.83 -3.08 -8.33
N ALA A 24 -15.13 -3.68 -9.29
CA ALA A 24 -13.92 -3.12 -9.87
C ALA A 24 -13.91 -3.33 -11.39
N THR A 25 -13.37 -2.34 -12.11
CA THR A 25 -12.98 -2.48 -13.51
C THR A 25 -11.77 -3.43 -13.61
N ASP A 26 -11.71 -4.17 -14.72
CA ASP A 26 -10.61 -5.10 -14.99
C ASP A 26 -9.32 -4.36 -15.38
N THR A 27 -8.53 -4.02 -14.36
CA THR A 27 -7.23 -3.37 -14.49
C THR A 27 -6.18 -4.15 -13.70
N PRO A 28 -4.89 -4.11 -14.08
CA PRO A 28 -3.82 -4.79 -13.36
C PRO A 28 -3.86 -4.54 -11.84
N GLY A 29 -3.99 -5.61 -11.07
CA GLY A 29 -4.05 -5.58 -9.60
C GLY A 29 -5.41 -5.18 -8.99
N PHE A 30 -6.45 -4.97 -9.81
CA PHE A 30 -7.78 -4.53 -9.37
C PHE A 30 -7.70 -3.35 -8.38
N ILE A 31 -8.37 -3.45 -7.23
CA ILE A 31 -8.30 -2.46 -6.14
C ILE A 31 -7.17 -2.83 -5.16
N VAL A 32 -7.32 -3.96 -4.46
CA VAL A 32 -6.50 -4.31 -3.29
C VAL A 32 -5.03 -4.48 -3.63
N ASN A 33 -4.71 -5.31 -4.64
CA ASN A 33 -3.30 -5.63 -4.93
C ASN A 33 -2.54 -4.41 -5.44
N ARG A 34 -3.23 -3.56 -6.21
CA ARG A 34 -2.72 -2.29 -6.72
C ARG A 34 -2.45 -1.29 -5.59
N ILE A 35 -3.50 -0.93 -4.84
CA ILE A 35 -3.43 0.14 -3.83
C ILE A 35 -2.54 -0.27 -2.65
N ALA A 36 -2.41 -1.56 -2.35
CA ALA A 36 -1.51 -2.02 -1.28
C ALA A 36 -0.01 -1.97 -1.66
N ARG A 37 0.37 -1.80 -2.94
CA ARG A 37 1.79 -1.84 -3.34
C ARG A 37 2.67 -0.83 -2.61
N PRO A 38 2.27 0.45 -2.44
CA PRO A 38 3.10 1.40 -1.72
C PRO A 38 3.36 1.06 -0.26
N PHE A 39 2.48 0.30 0.41
CA PHE A 39 2.71 -0.14 1.78
C PHE A 39 4.00 -0.97 1.89
N TYR A 40 4.28 -1.81 0.90
CA TYR A 40 5.51 -2.60 0.85
C TYR A 40 6.64 -1.81 0.21
N GLY A 41 6.39 -1.24 -0.98
CA GLY A 41 7.41 -0.62 -1.80
C GLY A 41 8.05 0.60 -1.13
N GLU A 42 7.27 1.40 -0.41
CA GLU A 42 7.78 2.59 0.26
C GLU A 42 8.58 2.25 1.52
N SER A 43 8.13 1.25 2.26
CA SER A 43 8.88 0.72 3.40
C SER A 43 10.21 0.09 2.99
N LEU A 44 10.21 -0.65 1.87
CA LEU A 44 11.45 -1.18 1.29
C LEU A 44 12.40 -0.08 0.83
N ARG A 45 11.87 0.99 0.23
CA ARG A 45 12.67 2.14 -0.18
C ARG A 45 13.30 2.85 1.03
N MET A 46 12.54 3.08 2.09
CA MET A 46 13.06 3.67 3.33
C MET A 46 14.11 2.79 4.01
N LEU A 47 13.95 1.45 3.96
CA LEU A 47 14.98 0.52 4.43
C LEU A 47 16.27 0.63 3.60
N GLU A 48 16.16 0.67 2.27
CA GLU A 48 17.30 0.79 1.35
C GLU A 48 18.05 2.13 1.50
N GLU A 49 17.34 3.20 1.86
CA GLU A 49 17.90 4.52 2.16
C GLU A 49 18.54 4.62 3.56
N GLY A 50 18.38 3.60 4.41
CA GLY A 50 18.83 3.63 5.81
C GLY A 50 18.00 4.56 6.69
N TYR A 51 16.77 4.92 6.28
CA TYR A 51 15.88 5.80 7.01
C TYR A 51 15.39 5.18 8.33
N GLY A 52 15.22 3.86 8.34
CA GLY A 52 14.87 3.06 9.51
C GLY A 52 15.11 1.58 9.24
N ASP A 53 15.33 0.81 10.31
CA ASP A 53 15.37 -0.65 10.23
C ASP A 53 13.95 -1.25 10.14
N CYS A 54 13.88 -2.54 9.85
CA CYS A 54 12.61 -3.26 9.69
C CYS A 54 11.70 -3.11 10.92
N ALA A 55 12.27 -3.26 12.13
CA ALA A 55 11.52 -3.17 13.38
C ALA A 55 10.94 -1.77 13.59
N THR A 56 11.72 -0.72 13.33
CA THR A 56 11.31 0.68 13.49
C THR A 56 10.21 1.05 12.51
N ILE A 57 10.33 0.64 11.25
CA ILE A 57 9.30 0.90 10.23
C ILE A 57 8.01 0.12 10.54
N ASP A 58 8.12 -1.14 10.93
CA ASP A 58 6.96 -1.94 11.35
C ASP A 58 6.28 -1.30 12.57
N TRP A 59 7.04 -0.92 13.60
CA TRP A 59 6.52 -0.25 14.79
C TRP A 59 5.78 1.05 14.45
N ALA A 60 6.36 1.90 13.62
CA ALA A 60 5.74 3.17 13.26
C ALA A 60 4.39 2.95 12.57
N LEU A 61 4.33 2.01 11.63
CA LEU A 61 3.10 1.73 10.90
C LEU A 61 2.06 0.99 11.76
N THR A 62 2.48 0.15 12.70
CA THR A 62 1.52 -0.52 13.60
C THR A 62 1.03 0.40 14.71
N GLU A 63 1.93 0.96 15.52
CA GLU A 63 1.58 1.67 16.75
C GLU A 63 1.11 3.11 16.51
N LEU A 64 1.65 3.80 15.49
CA LEU A 64 1.29 5.20 15.24
C LEU A 64 0.17 5.32 14.20
N ALA A 65 0.15 4.45 13.19
CA ALA A 65 -0.86 4.49 12.13
C ALA A 65 -1.98 3.45 12.29
N GLY A 66 -1.83 2.46 13.19
CA GLY A 66 -2.88 1.48 13.50
C GLY A 66 -2.99 0.32 12.49
N PHE A 67 -2.01 0.12 11.61
CA PHE A 67 -1.99 -1.08 10.77
C PHE A 67 -1.86 -2.34 11.63
N LYS A 68 -2.62 -3.39 11.33
CA LYS A 68 -2.63 -4.62 12.13
C LYS A 68 -1.27 -5.34 12.17
N MET A 69 -0.48 -5.18 11.11
CA MET A 69 0.84 -5.79 10.97
C MET A 69 1.73 -4.86 10.14
N GLY A 70 2.99 -4.71 10.54
CA GLY A 70 3.96 -3.94 9.80
C GLY A 70 4.32 -4.59 8.45
N PRO A 71 4.79 -3.81 7.47
CA PRO A 71 5.09 -4.28 6.12
C PRO A 71 6.10 -5.43 6.08
N PHE A 72 7.16 -5.41 6.90
CA PHE A 72 8.17 -6.46 6.88
C PHE A 72 7.66 -7.75 7.52
N ALA A 73 6.99 -7.64 8.67
CA ALA A 73 6.36 -8.77 9.33
C ALA A 73 5.27 -9.40 8.44
N LEU A 74 4.54 -8.56 7.68
CA LEU A 74 3.51 -8.99 6.76
C LEU A 74 4.10 -9.69 5.52
N MET A 75 5.19 -9.17 4.94
CA MET A 75 5.89 -9.84 3.84
C MET A 75 6.44 -11.20 4.28
N ASP A 76 7.01 -11.30 5.47
CA ASP A 76 7.49 -12.57 6.03
C ASP A 76 6.34 -13.56 6.34
N PHE A 77 5.15 -13.05 6.67
CA PHE A 77 3.96 -13.86 6.90
C PHE A 77 3.37 -14.39 5.59
N ILE A 78 3.24 -13.53 4.57
CA ILE A 78 2.72 -13.90 3.24
C ILE A 78 3.70 -14.85 2.52
N GLY A 79 4.99 -14.59 2.66
CA GLY A 79 6.05 -15.16 1.85
C GLY A 79 6.64 -14.12 0.91
N ASN A 80 7.94 -13.87 1.01
CA ASN A 80 8.62 -12.86 0.19
C ASN A 80 8.58 -13.18 -1.31
N ASP A 81 8.62 -14.45 -1.69
CA ASP A 81 8.45 -14.92 -3.07
C ASP A 81 7.06 -14.59 -3.63
N VAL A 82 6.01 -14.82 -2.84
CA VAL A 82 4.63 -14.53 -3.25
C VAL A 82 4.42 -13.02 -3.37
N ASN A 83 4.83 -12.25 -2.37
CA ASN A 83 4.69 -10.79 -2.39
C ASN A 83 5.50 -10.15 -3.54
N PHE A 84 6.73 -10.62 -3.76
CA PHE A 84 7.58 -10.15 -4.85
C PHE A 84 6.98 -10.51 -6.22
N ALA A 85 6.49 -11.74 -6.41
CA ALA A 85 5.85 -12.15 -7.66
C ALA A 85 4.63 -11.28 -8.02
N VAL A 86 3.77 -10.96 -7.03
CA VAL A 86 2.64 -10.05 -7.24
C VAL A 86 3.13 -8.65 -7.63
N THR A 87 4.13 -8.10 -6.92
CA THR A 87 4.71 -6.78 -7.26
C THR A 87 5.25 -6.75 -8.68
N SER A 88 6.04 -7.76 -9.07
CA SER A 88 6.61 -7.86 -10.42
C SER A 88 5.52 -8.00 -11.49
N SER A 89 4.48 -8.80 -11.24
CA SER A 89 3.36 -8.94 -12.18
C SER A 89 2.59 -7.64 -12.39
N VAL A 90 2.35 -6.86 -11.32
CA VAL A 90 1.70 -5.55 -11.42
C VAL A 90 2.60 -4.56 -12.15
N PHE A 91 3.91 -4.57 -11.87
CA PHE A 91 4.89 -3.70 -12.53
C PHE A 91 4.94 -3.95 -14.05
N GLU A 92 5.04 -5.20 -14.48
CA GLU A 92 5.04 -5.58 -15.89
C GLU A 92 3.71 -5.23 -16.58
N ALA A 93 2.57 -5.56 -15.94
CA ALA A 93 1.25 -5.28 -16.49
C ALA A 93 0.92 -3.77 -16.55
N MET A 94 1.63 -2.95 -15.77
CA MET A 94 1.55 -1.49 -15.80
C MET A 94 2.63 -0.86 -16.70
N PHE A 95 3.21 -1.63 -17.64
CA PHE A 95 4.25 -1.18 -18.56
C PHE A 95 5.46 -0.57 -17.86
N PHE A 96 5.87 -1.18 -16.74
CA PHE A 96 7.05 -0.78 -15.97
C PHE A 96 6.94 0.62 -15.33
N ASP A 97 5.73 1.03 -14.93
CA ASP A 97 5.54 2.27 -14.18
C ASP A 97 6.41 2.29 -12.90
N PRO A 98 7.30 3.28 -12.72
CA PRO A 98 8.28 3.30 -11.63
C PRO A 98 7.65 3.27 -10.23
N ARG A 99 6.37 3.60 -10.10
CA ARG A 99 5.65 3.52 -8.83
C ARG A 99 5.52 2.09 -8.31
N TYR A 100 5.45 1.09 -9.20
CA TYR A 100 5.35 -0.32 -8.84
C TYR A 100 6.67 -1.08 -8.93
N LYS A 101 7.80 -0.36 -9.14
CA LYS A 101 9.12 -0.97 -9.29
C LYS A 101 9.46 -1.90 -8.10
N PRO A 102 9.76 -3.18 -8.35
CA PRO A 102 10.18 -4.12 -7.31
C PRO A 102 11.51 -3.69 -6.65
N ALA A 103 11.65 -3.96 -5.35
CA ALA A 103 12.84 -3.62 -4.60
C ALA A 103 13.96 -4.66 -4.78
N LEU A 104 15.20 -4.18 -4.84
CA LEU A 104 16.38 -5.05 -4.97
C LEU A 104 16.58 -5.89 -3.71
N THR A 105 16.33 -5.31 -2.53
CA THR A 105 16.45 -6.00 -1.24
C THR A 105 15.51 -7.20 -1.15
N GLN A 106 14.26 -7.03 -1.57
CA GLN A 106 13.29 -8.13 -1.58
C GLN A 106 13.69 -9.22 -2.58
N ARG A 107 14.16 -8.84 -3.79
CA ARG A 107 14.63 -9.79 -4.80
C ARG A 107 15.76 -10.68 -4.25
N ARG A 108 16.73 -10.09 -3.55
CA ARG A 108 17.86 -10.83 -2.96
C ARG A 108 17.41 -11.85 -1.91
N LEU A 109 16.42 -11.51 -1.07
CA LEU A 109 15.85 -12.47 -0.12
C LEU A 109 15.21 -13.67 -0.83
N VAL A 110 14.45 -13.41 -1.91
CA VAL A 110 13.82 -14.45 -2.72
C VAL A 110 14.87 -15.35 -3.39
N GLU A 111 15.88 -14.76 -4.02
CA GLU A 111 16.99 -15.48 -4.67
C GLU A 111 17.80 -16.34 -3.67
N ALA A 112 17.90 -15.89 -2.41
CA ALA A 112 18.57 -16.61 -1.33
C ALA A 112 17.68 -17.66 -0.62
N GLY A 113 16.41 -17.80 -1.01
CA GLY A 113 15.47 -18.72 -0.35
C GLY A 113 15.04 -18.28 1.06
N LEU A 114 15.25 -17.00 1.41
CA LEU A 114 14.86 -16.39 2.68
C LEU A 114 13.43 -15.82 2.58
N LEU A 115 12.47 -16.74 2.51
CA LEU A 115 11.08 -16.47 2.17
C LEU A 115 10.19 -16.02 3.35
N GLY A 116 10.74 -15.81 4.55
CA GLY A 116 9.98 -15.44 5.75
C GLY A 116 9.68 -16.64 6.65
N ARG A 117 8.48 -16.69 7.24
CA ARG A 117 8.10 -17.70 8.24
C ARG A 117 8.24 -19.13 7.73
N LYS A 118 7.86 -19.37 6.47
CA LYS A 118 7.86 -20.71 5.86
C LYS A 118 9.26 -21.29 5.64
N SER A 119 10.30 -20.45 5.58
CA SER A 119 11.71 -20.84 5.49
C SER A 119 12.48 -20.62 6.80
N GLY A 120 11.79 -20.19 7.87
CA GLY A 120 12.41 -19.85 9.16
C GLY A 120 13.18 -18.53 9.18
N GLN A 121 13.35 -17.85 8.04
CA GLN A 121 14.10 -16.60 7.93
C GLN A 121 13.58 -15.77 6.75
N GLY A 122 13.37 -14.48 6.97
CA GLY A 122 13.14 -13.45 5.97
C GLY A 122 13.77 -12.14 6.44
N TYR A 123 12.97 -11.07 6.52
CA TYR A 123 13.39 -9.83 7.20
C TYR A 123 13.63 -10.05 8.70
N TYR A 124 12.88 -10.97 9.30
CA TYR A 124 13.07 -11.41 10.67
C TYR A 124 13.55 -12.86 10.71
N ASP A 125 14.22 -13.21 11.81
CA ASP A 125 14.53 -14.59 12.14
C ASP A 125 13.32 -15.23 12.86
N HIS A 126 12.76 -16.28 12.28
CA HIS A 126 11.59 -17.01 12.79
C HIS A 126 11.98 -18.38 13.38
N ARG A 127 13.28 -18.68 13.51
CA ARG A 127 13.76 -19.93 14.14
C ARG A 127 13.48 -19.91 15.64
N ALA A 128 13.36 -21.10 16.22
CA ALA A 128 13.15 -21.24 17.66
C ALA A 128 14.33 -20.63 18.44
N GLY A 129 14.02 -19.74 19.39
CA GLY A 129 15.02 -19.04 20.20
C GLY A 129 15.60 -17.77 19.57
N ALA A 130 15.14 -17.38 18.38
CA ALA A 130 15.53 -16.12 17.77
C ALA A 130 14.94 -14.92 18.55
N THR A 131 15.76 -13.89 18.76
CA THR A 131 15.34 -12.63 19.37
C THR A 131 14.89 -11.68 18.28
N SER A 132 13.68 -11.12 18.41
CA SER A 132 13.24 -10.05 17.52
C SER A 132 14.01 -8.76 17.82
N PRO A 133 14.45 -8.02 16.78
CA PRO A 133 15.09 -6.73 16.99
C PRO A 133 14.10 -5.73 17.59
N GLU A 134 14.56 -4.95 18.57
CA GLU A 134 13.76 -3.89 19.18
C GLU A 134 13.74 -2.63 18.30
N PRO A 135 12.57 -2.00 18.10
CA PRO A 135 12.46 -0.79 17.28
C PRO A 135 13.06 0.43 17.97
N THR A 136 13.60 1.36 17.17
CA THR A 136 13.92 2.70 17.66
C THR A 136 12.65 3.55 17.72
N ARG A 137 12.17 3.84 18.94
CA ARG A 137 10.90 4.56 19.16
C ARG A 137 11.07 6.07 19.24
N ASP A 138 11.53 6.68 18.15
CA ASP A 138 11.54 8.14 17.98
C ASP A 138 10.20 8.61 17.38
N PRO A 139 9.36 9.37 18.11
CA PRO A 139 8.06 9.82 17.60
C PRO A 139 8.14 10.67 16.33
N VAL A 140 9.18 11.50 16.19
CA VAL A 140 9.32 12.40 15.03
C VAL A 140 9.64 11.58 13.79
N ARG A 141 10.63 10.69 13.89
CA ARG A 141 10.98 9.77 12.79
C ARG A 141 9.83 8.81 12.47
N GLY A 142 9.20 8.25 13.49
CA GLY A 142 8.05 7.36 13.33
C GLY A 142 6.90 8.03 12.57
N GLN A 143 6.57 9.27 12.92
CA GLN A 143 5.53 10.01 12.21
C GLN A 143 5.93 10.30 10.76
N ALA A 144 7.19 10.60 10.48
CA ALA A 144 7.66 10.82 9.11
C ALA A 144 7.58 9.55 8.24
N ILE A 145 7.85 8.36 8.81
CA ILE A 145 7.62 7.06 8.16
C ILE A 145 6.14 6.91 7.79
N VAL A 146 5.24 7.15 8.76
CA VAL A 146 3.79 7.06 8.57
C VAL A 146 3.33 8.03 7.47
N ASP A 147 3.77 9.28 7.54
CA ASP A 147 3.37 10.33 6.61
C ASP A 147 3.76 10.01 5.16
N ARG A 148 4.98 9.48 4.95
CA ARG A 148 5.48 9.09 3.62
C ARG A 148 4.70 7.91 3.04
N VAL A 149 4.46 6.86 3.84
CA VAL A 149 3.71 5.68 3.39
C VAL A 149 2.25 6.03 3.12
N LEU A 150 1.60 6.77 4.01
CA LEU A 150 0.21 7.18 3.83
C LEU A 150 0.04 8.09 2.62
N ALA A 151 0.93 9.05 2.40
CA ALA A 151 0.86 9.91 1.22
C ALA A 151 0.84 9.09 -0.07
N MET A 152 1.68 8.06 -0.17
CA MET A 152 1.73 7.17 -1.33
C MET A 152 0.49 6.28 -1.47
N LEU A 153 -0.04 5.74 -0.35
CA LEU A 153 -1.26 4.94 -0.35
C LEU A 153 -2.49 5.77 -0.77
N ILE A 154 -2.62 6.98 -0.23
CA ILE A 154 -3.70 7.92 -0.57
C ILE A 154 -3.58 8.32 -2.04
N ASN A 155 -2.37 8.55 -2.55
CA ASN A 155 -2.13 8.86 -3.95
C ASN A 155 -2.60 7.74 -4.88
N GLU A 156 -2.35 6.47 -4.53
CA GLU A 156 -2.86 5.32 -5.29
C GLU A 156 -4.38 5.20 -5.24
N ALA A 157 -5.01 5.46 -4.09
CA ALA A 157 -6.46 5.49 -3.98
C ALA A 157 -7.07 6.63 -4.83
N ALA A 158 -6.42 7.79 -4.87
CA ALA A 158 -6.81 8.92 -5.71
C ALA A 158 -6.67 8.58 -7.22
N ASP A 159 -5.64 7.84 -7.63
CA ASP A 159 -5.53 7.37 -9.01
C ASP A 159 -6.55 6.28 -9.35
N ALA A 160 -6.90 5.41 -8.41
CA ALA A 160 -7.99 4.45 -8.59
C ALA A 160 -9.35 5.15 -8.80
N ARG A 161 -9.59 6.28 -8.11
CA ARG A 161 -10.74 7.17 -8.37
C ARG A 161 -10.64 7.81 -9.75
N LEU A 162 -9.48 8.38 -10.09
CA LEU A 162 -9.25 9.06 -11.37
C LEU A 162 -9.55 8.16 -12.57
N TRP A 163 -9.14 6.89 -12.50
CA TRP A 163 -9.29 5.94 -13.59
C TRP A 163 -10.61 5.16 -13.55
N ASN A 164 -11.52 5.52 -12.64
CA ASN A 164 -12.80 4.83 -12.45
C ASN A 164 -12.61 3.31 -12.27
N ILE A 165 -11.58 2.91 -11.51
CA ILE A 165 -11.38 1.49 -11.18
C ILE A 165 -12.55 1.02 -10.32
N ALA A 166 -12.96 1.83 -9.34
CA ALA A 166 -14.07 1.53 -8.46
C ALA A 166 -14.69 2.82 -7.88
N SER A 167 -15.87 2.70 -7.28
CA SER A 167 -16.48 3.79 -6.51
C SER A 167 -15.62 4.13 -5.28
N ALA A 168 -15.78 5.35 -4.72
CA ALA A 168 -15.09 5.71 -3.48
C ALA A 168 -15.42 4.71 -2.35
N GLU A 169 -16.70 4.37 -2.18
CA GLU A 169 -17.16 3.40 -1.19
C GLU A 169 -16.51 2.02 -1.38
N ASP A 170 -16.43 1.52 -2.61
CA ASP A 170 -15.82 0.23 -2.92
C ASP A 170 -14.30 0.24 -2.66
N ILE A 171 -13.61 1.34 -2.94
CA ILE A 171 -12.18 1.51 -2.61
C ILE A 171 -11.98 1.43 -1.11
N GLU A 172 -12.73 2.21 -0.33
CA GLU A 172 -12.65 2.23 1.14
C GLU A 172 -12.95 0.84 1.73
N SER A 173 -14.02 0.20 1.26
CA SER A 173 -14.46 -1.14 1.69
C SER A 173 -13.43 -2.21 1.35
N ALA A 174 -12.84 -2.16 0.15
CA ALA A 174 -11.80 -3.10 -0.27
C ALA A 174 -10.55 -3.02 0.61
N MET A 175 -10.10 -1.82 0.97
CA MET A 175 -8.89 -1.65 1.76
C MET A 175 -9.13 -1.99 3.24
N THR A 176 -10.26 -1.58 3.80
CA THR A 176 -10.60 -1.86 5.21
C THR A 176 -10.96 -3.31 5.46
N LYS A 177 -11.69 -3.96 4.55
CA LYS A 177 -12.14 -5.36 4.73
C LYS A 177 -11.25 -6.40 4.05
N GLY A 178 -10.58 -6.03 2.96
CA GLY A 178 -9.73 -6.94 2.19
C GLY A 178 -8.34 -7.11 2.80
N VAL A 179 -7.73 -6.01 3.27
CA VAL A 179 -6.38 -6.02 3.87
C VAL A 179 -6.33 -5.48 5.31
N ASN A 180 -7.48 -5.25 5.94
CA ASN A 180 -7.60 -4.81 7.33
C ASN A 180 -6.91 -3.48 7.62
N TYR A 181 -6.97 -2.53 6.68
CA TYR A 181 -6.51 -1.17 6.96
C TYR A 181 -7.40 -0.54 8.04
N PRO A 182 -6.82 0.24 8.97
CA PRO A 182 -7.56 0.81 10.10
C PRO A 182 -8.61 1.84 9.66
N LYS A 183 -8.38 2.48 8.52
CA LYS A 183 -9.25 3.47 7.90
C LYS A 183 -9.15 3.35 6.39
N GLY A 184 -10.22 3.69 5.68
CA GLY A 184 -10.15 3.81 4.23
C GLY A 184 -9.33 5.05 3.84
N LEU A 185 -8.62 4.95 2.73
CA LEU A 185 -7.54 5.87 2.37
C LEU A 185 -8.03 7.23 1.88
N LEU A 186 -9.16 7.31 1.18
CA LEU A 186 -9.75 8.57 0.75
C LEU A 186 -10.24 9.36 1.97
N THR A 187 -10.93 8.71 2.90
CA THR A 187 -11.31 9.32 4.19
C THR A 187 -10.08 9.78 4.95
N TRP A 188 -9.02 8.96 5.00
CA TRP A 188 -7.79 9.32 5.69
C TRP A 188 -7.09 10.52 5.06
N GLY A 189 -7.11 10.62 3.73
CA GLY A 189 -6.59 11.78 3.00
C GLY A 189 -7.38 13.06 3.26
N ASP A 190 -8.70 12.97 3.43
CA ASP A 190 -9.54 14.11 3.82
C ASP A 190 -9.26 14.55 5.26
N ASP A 191 -9.09 13.60 6.20
CA ASP A 191 -8.74 13.90 7.59
C ASP A 191 -7.37 14.57 7.73
N ILE A 192 -6.38 14.15 6.92
CA ILE A 192 -5.05 14.79 6.86
C ILE A 192 -5.12 16.15 6.16
N GLY A 193 -6.04 16.31 5.21
CA GLY A 193 -6.14 17.43 4.30
C GLY A 193 -5.50 17.12 2.94
N PRO A 194 -6.26 17.14 1.82
CA PRO A 194 -5.74 16.83 0.49
C PRO A 194 -4.55 17.71 0.08
N GLN A 195 -4.50 18.97 0.52
CA GLN A 195 -3.39 19.90 0.28
C GLN A 195 -2.11 19.45 0.99
N VAL A 196 -2.24 18.91 2.21
CA VAL A 196 -1.10 18.40 2.99
C VAL A 196 -0.54 17.14 2.34
N VAL A 197 -1.41 16.23 1.89
CA VAL A 197 -1.00 15.03 1.14
C VAL A 197 -0.31 15.42 -0.16
N LEU A 198 -0.87 16.36 -0.91
CA LEU A 198 -0.27 16.88 -2.14
C LEU A 198 1.13 17.47 -1.87
N ALA A 199 1.26 18.34 -0.87
CA ALA A 199 2.54 18.97 -0.54
C ALA A 199 3.62 17.94 -0.16
N ARG A 200 3.26 16.87 0.57
CA ARG A 200 4.17 15.77 0.90
C ARG A 200 4.68 15.05 -0.36
N LEU A 201 3.77 14.73 -1.29
CA LEU A 201 4.14 14.09 -2.56
C LEU A 201 5.00 15.01 -3.43
N GLU A 202 4.70 16.31 -3.48
CA GLU A 202 5.50 17.28 -4.22
C GLU A 202 6.90 17.45 -3.63
N ALA A 203 7.03 17.44 -2.29
CA ALA A 203 8.32 17.46 -1.62
C ALA A 203 9.15 16.22 -1.97
N LEU A 204 8.56 15.02 -1.88
CA LEU A 204 9.24 13.77 -2.27
C LEU A 204 9.61 13.78 -3.76
N HIS A 205 8.71 14.24 -4.63
CA HIS A 205 8.99 14.35 -6.06
C HIS A 205 10.12 15.32 -6.37
N ALA A 206 10.19 16.46 -5.67
CA ALA A 206 11.27 17.43 -5.82
C ALA A 206 12.61 16.91 -5.25
N GLU A 207 12.59 16.18 -4.14
CA GLU A 207 13.77 15.61 -3.50
C GLU A 207 14.42 14.51 -4.34
N TYR A 208 13.61 13.54 -4.81
CA TYR A 208 14.12 12.39 -5.54
C TYR A 208 14.18 12.60 -7.06
N GLY A 209 13.40 13.52 -7.62
CA GLY A 209 13.26 13.69 -9.08
C GLY A 209 12.67 12.46 -9.78
N GLU A 210 11.93 11.63 -9.06
CA GLU A 210 11.37 10.37 -9.56
C GLU A 210 9.86 10.45 -9.79
N ASP A 211 9.41 10.05 -10.98
CA ASP A 211 7.97 9.92 -11.34
C ASP A 211 7.19 8.96 -10.42
N ARG A 212 7.89 8.17 -9.60
CA ARG A 212 7.32 7.37 -8.51
C ARG A 212 6.40 8.22 -7.62
N TYR A 213 6.85 9.43 -7.25
CA TYR A 213 6.16 10.32 -6.31
C TYR A 213 5.20 11.30 -6.99
N ARG A 214 5.00 11.20 -8.31
CA ARG A 214 4.11 12.12 -9.04
C ARG A 214 2.71 12.14 -8.40
N PRO A 215 2.17 13.31 -8.01
CA PRO A 215 0.84 13.38 -7.43
C PRO A 215 -0.24 13.10 -8.47
N SER A 216 -1.29 12.39 -8.06
CA SER A 216 -2.47 12.12 -8.86
C SER A 216 -3.10 13.44 -9.36
N PRO A 217 -3.47 13.54 -10.65
CA PRO A 217 -4.27 14.66 -11.15
C PRO A 217 -5.61 14.83 -10.41
N PHE A 218 -6.20 13.75 -9.89
CA PHE A 218 -7.41 13.86 -9.06
C PHE A 218 -7.12 14.56 -7.73
N LEU A 219 -6.09 14.10 -7.02
CA LEU A 219 -5.64 14.74 -5.77
C LEU A 219 -5.32 16.22 -5.98
N ARG A 220 -4.61 16.57 -7.06
CA ARG A 220 -4.31 17.98 -7.40
C ARG A 220 -5.57 18.83 -7.55
N ARG A 221 -6.57 18.32 -8.28
CA ARG A 221 -7.84 19.02 -8.50
C ARG A 221 -8.63 19.20 -7.20
N VAL A 222 -8.71 18.14 -6.38
CA VAL A 222 -9.39 18.19 -5.08
C VAL A 222 -8.70 19.18 -4.14
N ALA A 223 -7.37 19.13 -4.04
CA ALA A 223 -6.59 20.04 -3.23
C ALA A 223 -6.74 21.51 -3.66
N ALA A 224 -6.70 21.78 -4.98
CA ALA A 224 -6.88 23.13 -5.52
C ALA A 224 -8.30 23.68 -5.30
N ALA A 225 -9.32 22.81 -5.33
CA ALA A 225 -10.71 23.19 -5.11
C ALA A 225 -11.09 23.30 -3.62
N GLY A 226 -10.22 22.87 -2.69
CA GLY A 226 -10.61 22.73 -1.28
C GLY A 226 -11.67 21.67 -1.05
N GLY A 227 -11.74 20.65 -1.92
CA GLY A 227 -12.77 19.61 -1.92
C GLY A 227 -12.41 18.39 -1.07
N SER A 228 -13.22 17.34 -1.23
CA SER A 228 -13.05 16.03 -0.58
C SER A 228 -12.67 14.97 -1.61
N LEU A 229 -11.81 14.02 -1.22
CA LEU A 229 -11.42 12.84 -2.00
C LEU A 229 -12.56 11.81 -2.14
N LEU A 230 -13.57 11.89 -1.26
CA LEU A 230 -14.77 11.06 -1.30
C LEU A 230 -15.83 11.59 -2.29
N ALA A 231 -15.73 12.86 -2.70
CA ALA A 231 -16.67 13.49 -3.61
C ALA A 231 -16.59 12.95 -5.06
#